data_AF-A0A1Q3JLN9-F1
#
_entry.id   AF-A0A1Q3JLN9-F1
#
_cell.length_a   1.000
_cell.length_b   1.000
_cell.length_c   1.000
_cell.angle_alpha   90.00
_cell.angle_beta   90.00
_cell.angle_gamma   90.00
#
_symmetry.space_group_name_H-M   'P 1'
#
loop_
_entity.id
_entity.type
_entity.pdbx_description
1 polymer ?
#
loop_
_entity_poly.entity_id
_entity_poly.type
_entity_poly.pdbx_seq_one_letter_code
_entity_poly.pdbx_strand_id
1 'polypeptide(L)'
;ERVGLFGVDAPEVRRGATAAQPFAYDARDLLISLTRGRVGCRFVERDRYGCFVGRCWSSASPDVNAALIRSGLAREYHRYSRGRYADAEREARQAHRGLWF
;
A
#
# COMPACT_ATOMS: atom_id res chain seq x y z
N GLU A 1 -5.95 5.04 15.92
CA GLU A 1 -6.59 5.72 14.78
C GLU A 1 -6.35 4.89 13.52
N ARG A 2 -7.25 4.93 12.53
CA ARG A 2 -7.02 4.27 11.23
C ARG A 2 -6.26 5.21 10.30
N VAL A 3 -5.19 4.71 9.68
CA VAL A 3 -4.35 5.46 8.74
C VAL A 3 -4.43 4.79 7.37
N GLY A 4 -4.81 5.56 6.35
CA GLY A 4 -4.68 5.17 4.94
C GLY A 4 -3.28 5.46 4.42
N LEU A 5 -2.78 4.59 3.55
CA LEU A 5 -1.50 4.80 2.88
C LEU A 5 -1.69 5.69 1.65
N PHE A 6 -1.03 6.85 1.65
CA PHE A 6 -1.03 7.76 0.50
C PHE A 6 -0.50 7.07 -0.76
N GLY A 7 -1.24 7.20 -1.87
CA GLY A 7 -0.80 6.76 -3.18
C GLY A 7 -0.74 5.24 -3.40
N VAL A 8 -1.35 4.46 -2.51
CA VAL A 8 -1.37 2.99 -2.56
C VAL A 8 -2.79 2.53 -2.89
N ASP A 9 -2.93 1.72 -3.94
CA ASP A 9 -4.16 0.99 -4.27
C ASP A 9 -3.93 -0.50 -4.02
N ALA A 10 -4.44 -1.01 -2.89
CA ALA A 10 -4.24 -2.39 -2.46
C ALA A 10 -5.51 -3.23 -2.68
N PRO A 11 -5.38 -4.52 -3.03
CA PRO A 11 -6.51 -5.40 -3.20
C PRO A 11 -7.28 -5.59 -1.88
N GLU A 12 -8.60 -5.49 -1.96
CA GLU A 12 -9.51 -5.55 -0.83
C GLU A 12 -9.75 -6.98 -0.36
N VAL A 13 -9.69 -7.18 0.96
CA VAL A 13 -10.04 -8.44 1.60
C VAL A 13 -11.55 -8.67 1.58
N ARG A 14 -11.98 -9.92 1.82
CA ARG A 14 -13.40 -10.28 1.84
C ARG A 14 -14.19 -9.38 2.80
N ARG A 15 -15.30 -8.82 2.33
CA ARG A 15 -16.23 -8.01 3.14
C ARG A 15 -17.66 -8.50 2.95
N GLY A 16 -18.21 -9.17 3.96
CA GLY A 16 -19.54 -9.79 3.88
C GLY A 16 -19.58 -10.85 2.77
N ALA A 17 -20.50 -10.67 1.82
CA ALA A 17 -20.65 -11.52 0.64
C ALA A 17 -19.68 -11.15 -0.51
N THR A 18 -18.99 -10.02 -0.45
CA THR A 18 -17.99 -9.63 -1.46
C THR A 18 -16.72 -10.43 -1.25
N ALA A 19 -16.37 -11.27 -2.23
CA ALA A 19 -15.16 -12.08 -2.23
C ALA A 19 -13.89 -11.20 -2.15
N ALA A 20 -12.81 -11.77 -1.61
CA ALA A 20 -11.51 -11.12 -1.59
C ALA A 20 -10.98 -10.97 -3.02
N GLN A 21 -10.31 -9.85 -3.30
CA GLN A 21 -9.59 -9.67 -4.56
C GLN A 21 -8.33 -10.56 -4.59
N PRO A 22 -7.82 -10.92 -5.78
CA PRO A 22 -6.55 -11.62 -5.89
C PRO A 22 -5.44 -10.89 -5.10
N PHE A 23 -4.60 -11.65 -4.39
CA PHE A 23 -3.50 -11.15 -3.56
C PHE A 23 -3.89 -10.25 -2.36
N ALA A 24 -5.19 -10.10 -2.04
CA ALA A 24 -5.63 -9.28 -0.90
C ALA A 24 -5.03 -9.71 0.44
N TYR A 25 -4.95 -11.02 0.69
CA TYR A 25 -4.39 -11.53 1.94
C TYR A 25 -2.87 -11.41 1.98
N ASP A 26 -2.18 -11.63 0.85
CA ASP A 26 -0.74 -11.43 0.75
C ASP A 26 -0.37 -9.95 0.99
N ALA A 27 -1.12 -9.02 0.40
CA ALA A 27 -0.95 -7.58 0.61
C ALA A 27 -1.14 -7.20 2.07
N ARG A 28 -2.18 -7.73 2.72
CA ARG A 28 -2.43 -7.52 4.15
C ARG A 28 -1.30 -8.06 5.01
N ASP A 29 -0.85 -9.28 4.75
CA ASP A 29 0.14 -9.96 5.58
C ASP A 29 1.53 -9.31 5.42
N LEU A 30 1.88 -8.85 4.21
CA LEU A 30 3.05 -8.02 3.99
C LEU A 30 2.95 -6.70 4.75
N LEU A 31 1.81 -5.99 4.66
CA LEU A 31 1.61 -4.74 5.39
C LEU A 31 1.79 -4.95 6.89
N ILE A 32 1.19 -6.01 7.46
CA ILE A 32 1.37 -6.39 8.86
C ILE A 32 2.84 -6.56 9.19
N SER A 33 3.60 -7.26 8.35
CA SER A 33 5.04 -7.49 8.58
C SER A 33 5.86 -6.20 8.53
N LEU A 34 5.57 -5.30 7.59
CA LEU A 34 6.23 -4.01 7.44
C LEU A 34 5.91 -3.07 8.61
N THR A 35 4.76 -3.24 9.25
CA THR A 35 4.31 -2.41 10.37
C THR A 35 4.46 -3.09 11.73
N ARG A 36 5.30 -4.12 11.85
CA ARG A 36 5.61 -4.71 13.16
C ARG A 36 6.37 -3.69 14.02
N GLY A 37 5.73 -3.21 15.08
CA GLY A 37 6.32 -2.26 16.03
C GLY A 37 5.89 -0.82 15.79
N ARG A 38 6.79 0.13 16.08
CA ARG A 38 6.49 1.56 15.99
C ARG A 38 6.49 2.01 14.52
N VAL A 39 5.37 2.57 14.09
CA VAL A 39 5.21 3.17 12.77
C VAL A 39 5.09 4.69 12.92
N GLY A 40 5.89 5.41 12.16
CA GLY A 40 5.73 6.85 11.98
C GLY A 40 4.96 7.12 10.69
N CYS A 41 4.05 8.09 10.70
CA CYS A 41 3.35 8.52 9.50
C CYS A 41 3.32 10.04 9.42
N ARG A 42 3.65 10.56 8.23
CA ARG A 42 3.53 11.98 7.90
C ARG A 42 2.20 12.19 7.20
N PHE A 43 1.38 13.08 7.77
CA PHE A 43 0.12 13.51 7.20
C PHE A 43 0.34 14.04 5.78
N VAL A 44 -0.54 13.64 4.86
CA VAL A 44 -0.61 14.18 3.51
C VAL A 44 -1.96 14.85 3.30
N GLU A 45 -3.04 14.12 3.56
CA GLU A 45 -4.40 14.63 3.38
C GLU A 45 -5.40 13.88 4.26
N ARG A 46 -6.64 14.38 4.28
CA ARG A 46 -7.79 13.68 4.85
C ARG A 46 -8.62 13.16 3.69
N ASP A 47 -8.99 11.88 3.72
CA ASP A 47 -9.88 11.34 2.68
C ASP A 47 -11.32 11.89 2.82
N ARG A 48 -12.18 11.55 1.85
CA ARG A 48 -13.60 11.97 1.84
C ARG A 48 -14.42 11.48 3.05
N TYR A 49 -13.91 10.53 3.81
CA TYR A 49 -14.54 9.97 5.01
C TYR A 49 -13.91 10.51 6.31
N GLY A 50 -12.95 11.44 6.20
CA GLY A 50 -12.26 11.99 7.35
C GLY A 50 -11.10 11.13 7.86
N CYS A 51 -10.67 10.08 7.14
CA CYS A 51 -9.54 9.26 7.54
C CYS A 51 -8.21 9.98 7.30
N PHE A 52 -7.26 9.81 8.22
CA PHE A 52 -5.88 10.27 8.02
C PHE A 52 -5.25 9.49 6.86
N VAL A 53 -4.72 10.19 5.85
CA VAL A 53 -3.95 9.58 4.77
C VAL A 53 -2.53 10.11 4.83
N GLY A 54 -1.56 9.19 4.83
CA GLY A 54 -0.17 9.55 5.08
C GLY A 54 0.85 8.65 4.41
N ARG A 55 2.09 9.13 4.43
CA ARG A 55 3.28 8.34 4.08
C ARG A 55 3.87 7.80 5.36
N CYS A 56 4.06 6.49 5.43
CA CYS A 56 4.46 5.82 6.65
C CYS A 56 5.82 5.14 6.51
N TRP A 57 6.52 5.04 7.63
CA TRP A 57 7.82 4.38 7.77
C TRP A 57 7.86 3.58 9.06
N SER A 58 8.72 2.58 9.10
CA SER A 58 8.95 1.71 10.25
C SER A 58 10.43 1.34 10.32
N SER A 59 10.81 0.53 11.31
CA SER A 59 12.13 -0.09 11.34
C SER A 59 12.37 -1.08 10.20
N ALA A 60 11.31 -1.65 9.62
CA ALA A 60 11.39 -2.61 8.53
C ALA A 60 11.46 -1.94 7.14
N SER A 61 10.89 -0.74 6.99
CA SER A 61 10.98 0.01 5.73
C SER A 61 10.97 1.52 5.95
N PRO A 62 11.88 2.28 5.29
CA PRO A 62 11.86 3.73 5.30
C PRO A 62 10.67 4.34 4.52
N ASP A 63 10.01 3.57 3.66
CA ASP A 63 8.77 3.95 2.97
C ASP A 63 7.89 2.70 2.81
N VAL A 64 6.92 2.53 3.71
CA VAL A 64 5.99 1.39 3.73
C VAL A 64 5.11 1.41 2.48
N ASN A 65 4.70 2.59 2.03
CA ASN A 65 3.86 2.77 0.84
C ASN A 65 4.59 2.25 -0.41
N ALA A 66 5.84 2.68 -0.62
CA ALA A 66 6.67 2.22 -1.73
C ALA A 66 6.96 0.72 -1.63
N ALA A 67 7.24 0.19 -0.42
CA ALA A 67 7.54 -1.22 -0.23
C ALA A 67 6.36 -2.14 -0.62
N LEU A 68 5.12 -1.72 -0.32
CA LEU A 68 3.93 -2.48 -0.69
C LEU A 68 3.68 -2.48 -2.21
N ILE A 69 3.97 -1.36 -2.89
CA ILE A 69 3.86 -1.28 -4.36
C ILE A 69 4.98 -2.10 -5.04
N ARG A 70 6.21 -1.98 -4.54
CA ARG A 70 7.40 -2.68 -5.08
C ARG A 70 7.30 -4.21 -4.96
N SER A 71 6.56 -4.70 -3.98
CA SER A 71 6.30 -6.14 -3.85
C SER A 71 5.34 -6.68 -4.91
N GLY A 72 4.66 -5.80 -5.68
CA GLY A 72 3.64 -6.18 -6.65
C GLY A 72 2.31 -6.56 -6.01
N LEU A 73 2.13 -6.35 -4.70
CA LEU A 73 0.89 -6.64 -3.98
C LEU A 73 -0.04 -5.44 -3.87
N ALA A 74 0.42 -4.26 -4.32
CA ALA A 74 -0.40 -3.07 -4.50
C ALA A 74 0.04 -2.32 -5.76
N ARG A 75 -0.83 -1.47 -6.27
CA ARG A 75 -0.56 -0.58 -7.40
C ARG A 75 -0.31 0.83 -6.91
N GLU A 76 0.39 1.61 -7.72
CA GLU A 76 0.41 3.04 -7.51
C GLU A 76 -0.99 3.62 -7.81
N TYR A 77 -1.55 4.34 -6.84
CA TYR A 77 -2.74 5.14 -7.11
C TYR A 77 -2.37 6.50 -7.71
N HIS A 78 -2.05 6.50 -9.01
CA HIS A 78 -1.50 7.65 -9.74
C HIS A 78 -2.32 8.93 -9.58
N ARG A 79 -3.66 8.82 -9.50
CA ARG A 79 -4.58 9.96 -9.30
C ARG A 79 -4.20 10.81 -8.08
N TYR A 80 -3.73 10.18 -7.00
CA TYR A 80 -3.36 10.86 -5.76
C TYR A 80 -1.85 11.05 -5.63
N SER A 81 -1.06 10.03 -5.98
CA SER A 81 0.40 10.06 -5.83
C SER A 81 1.11 10.96 -6.85
N ARG A 82 0.48 11.25 -8.00
CA ARG A 82 1.07 11.98 -9.14
C ARG A 82 2.42 11.40 -9.59
N GLY A 83 2.52 10.08 -9.68
CA GLY A 83 3.73 9.38 -10.15
C GLY A 83 4.81 9.19 -9.09
N ARG A 84 4.56 9.56 -7.83
CA ARG A 84 5.53 9.41 -6.72
C ARG A 84 6.04 7.97 -6.57
N TYR A 85 5.22 6.96 -6.89
CA TYR A 85 5.56 5.55 -6.72
C TYR A 85 5.73 4.82 -8.05
N ALA A 86 5.82 5.55 -9.16
CA ALA A 86 5.95 4.98 -10.51
C ALA A 86 7.19 4.07 -10.64
N ASP A 87 8.29 4.44 -9.98
CA ASP A 87 9.51 3.64 -9.98
C ASP A 87 9.34 2.30 -9.25
N ALA A 88 8.68 2.33 -8.08
CA ALA A 88 8.38 1.12 -7.32
C ALA A 88 7.44 0.18 -8.10
N GLU A 89 6.43 0.72 -8.78
CA GLU A 89 5.53 -0.08 -9.60
C GLU A 89 6.25 -0.65 -10.83
N ARG A 90 7.11 0.15 -11.49
CA ARG A 90 7.91 -0.32 -12.62
C ARG A 90 8.84 -1.46 -12.24
N GLU A 91 9.50 -1.38 -11.08
CA GLU A 91 10.32 -2.48 -10.55
C GLU A 91 9.50 -3.75 -10.35
N ALA A 92 8.29 -3.63 -9.79
CA ALA A 92 7.41 -4.78 -9.58
C ALA A 92 6.97 -5.43 -10.91
N ARG A 93 6.69 -4.60 -11.94
CA ARG A 93 6.34 -5.06 -13.28
C ARG A 93 7.50 -5.78 -13.98
N GLN A 94 8.70 -5.20 -13.94
CA GLN A 94 9.90 -5.79 -14.56
C GLN A 94 10.31 -7.11 -13.89
N ALA A 95 10.03 -7.24 -12.60
CA ALA A 95 10.31 -8.46 -11.84
C ALA A 95 9.15 -9.48 -11.85
N HIS A 96 8.08 -9.25 -12.62
CA HIS A 96 6.90 -10.11 -12.69
C HIS A 96 6.34 -10.48 -11.30
N ARG A 97 6.16 -9.49 -10.42
CA ARG A 97 5.73 -9.76 -9.04
C ARG A 97 4.22 -9.60 -8.86
N GLY A 98 3.62 -10.53 -8.13
CA GLY A 98 2.23 -10.42 -7.63
C GLY A 98 1.24 -10.12 -8.76
N LEU A 99 0.62 -8.93 -8.70
CA LEU A 99 -0.34 -8.44 -9.69
C LEU A 99 0.21 -8.33 -11.13
N TRP A 100 1.53 -8.46 -11.31
CA TRP A 100 2.23 -8.32 -12.59
C TRP A 100 2.88 -9.61 -13.09
N PHE A 101 2.59 -10.75 -12.47
CA PHE A 101 3.01 -12.09 -12.92
C PHE A 101 2.17 -12.56 -14.11
#